data_AF-A0A7C5X141-F1
#
_entry.id   AF-A0A7C5X141-F1
#
_cell.length_a   1.000
_cell.length_b   1.000
_cell.length_c   1.000
_cell.angle_alpha   90.00
_cell.angle_beta   90.00
_cell.angle_gamma   90.00
#
_symmetry.space_group_name_H-M   'P 1'
#
loop_
_entity.id
_entity.type
_entity.pdbx_description
1 polymer ?
#
loop_
_entity_poly.entity_id
_entity_poly.type
_entity_poly.pdbx_seq_one_letter_code
_entity_poly.pdbx_strand_id
1 'polypeptide(L)'
;MKLNKRLLSTYLIIYGIFKTRVFNLGEALEILKLYETRKSAINDIKRLCKMGFLIKKNNLSYEAREPFDALKNYLTEYIAKRFERRLSSLNIRAQVSLNSKITVKTEMKIKIPENPLIAFQELR
;
A
#
# COMPACT_ATOMS: atom_id res chain seq x y z
N MET A 1 8.12 -2.14 -9.33
CA MET A 1 7.32 -3.39 -9.32
C MET A 1 5.85 -3.00 -9.20
N LYS A 2 4.95 -3.50 -10.06
CA LYS A 2 3.54 -3.05 -10.12
C LYS A 2 2.62 -4.07 -9.46
N LEU A 3 1.74 -3.61 -8.57
CA LEU A 3 0.65 -4.43 -8.04
C LEU A 3 -0.32 -4.76 -9.18
N ASN A 4 -0.56 -6.05 -9.40
CA ASN A 4 -1.50 -6.54 -10.40
C ASN A 4 -2.64 -7.30 -9.71
N LYS A 5 -3.69 -7.63 -10.48
CA LYS A 5 -4.88 -8.32 -9.95
C LYS A 5 -4.50 -9.63 -9.25
N ARG A 6 -3.57 -10.41 -9.81
CA ARG A 6 -3.13 -11.69 -9.23
C ARG A 6 -2.48 -11.51 -7.86
N LEU A 7 -1.47 -10.64 -7.76
CA LEU A 7 -0.78 -10.35 -6.49
C LEU A 7 -1.76 -9.84 -5.43
N LEU A 8 -2.68 -8.95 -5.82
CA LEU A 8 -3.69 -8.42 -4.91
C LEU A 8 -4.63 -9.54 -4.42
N SER A 9 -5.06 -10.44 -5.31
CA SER A 9 -5.87 -11.61 -4.93
C SER A 9 -5.12 -12.53 -3.97
N THR A 10 -3.86 -12.89 -4.26
CA THR A 10 -3.02 -13.70 -3.36
C THR A 10 -2.90 -13.04 -1.98
N TYR A 11 -2.67 -11.72 -1.94
CA TYR A 11 -2.64 -10.98 -0.69
C TYR A 11 -3.97 -11.05 0.09
N LEU A 12 -5.10 -10.82 -0.59
CA LEU A 12 -6.42 -10.86 0.05
C LEU A 12 -6.78 -12.26 0.57
N ILE A 13 -6.39 -13.32 -0.12
CA ILE A 13 -6.56 -14.70 0.36
C ILE A 13 -5.75 -14.94 1.64
N ILE A 14 -4.46 -14.56 1.63
CA ILE A 14 -3.58 -14.68 2.81
C ILE A 14 -4.16 -13.89 3.99
N TYR A 15 -4.48 -12.61 3.79
CA TYR A 15 -5.04 -11.77 4.85
C TYR A 15 -6.41 -12.26 5.33
N GLY A 16 -7.25 -12.78 4.42
CA GLY A 16 -8.55 -13.34 4.76
C GLY A 16 -8.47 -14.45 5.81
N ILE A 17 -7.43 -15.28 5.72
CA ILE A 17 -7.25 -16.45 6.59
C ILE A 17 -6.42 -16.11 7.82
N PHE A 18 -5.28 -15.45 7.66
CA PHE A 18 -4.34 -15.22 8.74
C PHE A 18 -4.54 -13.87 9.45
N LYS A 19 -5.26 -12.91 8.84
CA LYS A 19 -5.34 -11.53 9.31
C LYS A 19 -3.93 -10.98 9.55
N THR A 20 -3.69 -10.35 10.70
CA THR A 20 -2.38 -9.86 11.14
C THR A 20 -1.62 -10.87 12.01
N ARG A 21 -2.03 -12.15 12.03
CA ARG A 21 -1.29 -13.20 12.75
C ARG A 21 -0.07 -13.63 11.94
N VAL A 22 0.97 -14.05 12.65
CA VAL A 22 2.14 -14.66 12.01
C VAL A 22 1.76 -16.03 11.48
N PHE A 23 2.15 -16.32 10.24
CA PHE A 23 1.95 -17.59 9.57
C PHE A 23 3.25 -18.09 8.96
N ASN A 24 3.39 -19.41 8.81
CA ASN A 24 4.54 -19.99 8.13
C ASN A 24 4.28 -20.17 6.63
N LEU A 25 5.37 -20.23 5.85
CA LEU A 25 5.31 -20.34 4.39
C LEU A 25 4.59 -21.61 3.94
N GLY A 26 4.74 -22.72 4.68
CA GLY A 26 4.05 -23.97 4.39
C GLY A 26 2.53 -23.83 4.46
N GLU A 27 2.01 -23.24 5.53
CA GLU A 27 0.57 -22.97 5.72
C GLU A 27 0.00 -22.14 4.57
N ALA A 28 0.69 -21.05 4.21
CA ALA A 28 0.28 -20.22 3.09
C ALA A 28 0.29 -20.98 1.75
N LEU A 29 1.27 -21.86 1.53
CA LEU A 29 1.33 -22.68 0.31
C LEU A 29 0.24 -23.75 0.27
N GLU A 30 -0.13 -24.34 1.40
CA GLU A 30 -1.23 -25.30 1.48
C GLU A 30 -2.58 -24.68 1.12
N ILE A 31 -2.79 -23.42 1.51
CA ILE A 31 -3.96 -22.64 1.12
C ILE A 31 -3.92 -22.28 -0.37
N LEU A 32 -2.79 -21.77 -0.84
CA LEU A 32 -2.66 -21.22 -2.18
C LEU A 32 -2.56 -22.30 -3.28
N LYS A 33 -2.28 -23.57 -2.93
CA LYS A 33 -2.13 -24.65 -3.91
C LYS A 33 -3.37 -24.87 -4.79
N LEU A 34 -4.56 -24.52 -4.29
CA LEU A 34 -5.82 -24.60 -5.05
C LEU A 34 -6.02 -23.43 -6.02
N TYR A 35 -5.26 -22.35 -5.85
CA TYR A 35 -5.35 -21.13 -6.63
C TYR A 35 -4.20 -20.97 -7.62
N GLU A 36 -2.98 -21.34 -7.23
CA GLU A 36 -1.78 -21.19 -8.04
C GLU A 36 -0.71 -22.24 -7.72
N THR A 37 0.29 -22.37 -8.60
CA THR A 37 1.39 -23.32 -8.38
C THR A 37 2.26 -22.90 -7.19
N ARG A 38 2.89 -23.87 -6.52
CA ARG A 38 3.81 -23.61 -5.40
C ARG A 38 4.88 -22.56 -5.74
N LYS A 39 5.51 -22.67 -6.93
CA LYS A 39 6.51 -21.71 -7.41
C LYS A 39 5.93 -20.30 -7.57
N SER A 40 4.71 -20.23 -8.09
CA SER A 40 3.97 -18.98 -8.27
C SER A 40 3.66 -18.30 -6.94
N ALA A 41 3.11 -19.04 -5.98
CA ALA A 41 2.80 -18.54 -4.64
C ALA A 41 4.04 -18.04 -3.89
N ILE A 42 5.16 -18.78 -3.95
CA ILE A 42 6.43 -18.34 -3.34
C ILE A 42 6.89 -17.01 -3.93
N ASN A 43 6.80 -16.85 -5.25
CA ASN A 43 7.18 -15.62 -5.92
C ASN A 43 6.26 -14.46 -5.54
N ASP A 44 4.96 -14.71 -5.43
CA ASP A 44 3.98 -13.69 -5.06
C ASP A 44 4.14 -13.26 -3.61
N ILE A 45 4.35 -14.18 -2.66
CA ILE A 45 4.68 -13.85 -1.25
C ILE A 45 5.94 -12.99 -1.17
N LYS A 46 7.02 -13.35 -1.88
CA LYS A 46 8.25 -12.54 -1.92
C LYS A 46 7.99 -11.15 -2.49
N ARG A 47 7.16 -11.05 -3.53
CA ARG A 47 6.80 -9.78 -4.17
C ARG A 47 5.97 -8.90 -3.25
N LEU A 48 4.96 -9.47 -2.61
CA LEU A 48 4.11 -8.79 -1.62
C LEU A 48 4.94 -8.29 -0.43
N CYS A 49 5.92 -9.07 0.03
CA CYS A 49 6.84 -8.63 1.07
C CYS A 49 7.69 -7.42 0.62
N LYS A 50 8.27 -7.46 -0.58
CA LYS A 50 9.00 -6.29 -1.14
C LYS A 50 8.13 -5.05 -1.32
N MET A 51 6.83 -5.23 -1.60
CA MET A 51 5.87 -4.14 -1.75
C MET A 51 5.32 -3.63 -0.41
N GLY A 52 5.68 -4.24 0.72
CA GLY A 52 5.22 -3.85 2.05
C GLY A 52 3.85 -4.40 2.46
N PHE A 53 3.23 -5.28 1.68
CA PHE A 53 1.96 -5.93 2.02
C PHE A 53 2.14 -7.05 3.06
N LEU A 54 3.31 -7.70 3.04
CA LEU A 54 3.71 -8.70 4.03
C LEU A 54 4.98 -8.26 4.76
N ILE A 55 5.06 -8.57 6.05
CA ILE A 55 6.25 -8.35 6.88
C ILE A 55 6.92 -9.71 7.08
N LYS A 56 8.18 -9.85 6.65
CA LYS A 56 8.96 -11.05 6.92
C LYS A 56 9.43 -11.02 8.38
N LYS A 57 9.06 -12.03 9.16
CA LYS A 57 9.48 -12.16 10.58
C LYS A 57 10.74 -13.00 10.71
N ASN A 58 10.86 -14.05 9.91
CA ASN A 58 12.06 -14.88 9.79
C ASN A 58 12.12 -15.52 8.40
N ASN A 59 13.01 -16.50 8.17
CA ASN A 59 13.20 -17.12 6.86
C ASN A 59 11.94 -17.78 6.28
N LEU A 60 11.05 -18.28 7.12
CA LEU A 60 9.85 -19.03 6.71
C LEU A 60 8.56 -18.47 7.28
N SER A 61 8.58 -17.34 8.00
CA SER A 61 7.40 -16.79 8.66
C SER A 61 7.15 -15.35 8.25
N TYR A 62 5.87 -15.05 8.04
CA TYR A 62 5.38 -13.78 7.53
C TYR A 62 4.17 -13.31 8.34
N GLU A 63 3.88 -12.03 8.26
CA GLU A 63 2.67 -11.42 8.80
C GLU A 63 2.06 -10.55 7.70
N ALA A 64 0.74 -10.63 7.49
CA ALA A 64 0.09 -9.72 6.56
C ALA A 64 -0.25 -8.40 7.25
N ARG A 65 0.02 -7.28 6.58
CA ARG A 65 -0.46 -5.97 7.06
C ARG A 65 -1.96 -5.86 6.84
N GLU A 66 -2.59 -5.00 7.63
CA GLU A 66 -3.99 -4.60 7.40
C GLU A 66 -4.14 -3.97 5.98
N PRO A 67 -5.20 -4.32 5.21
CA PRO A 67 -5.40 -3.88 3.82
C PRO A 67 -5.33 -2.39 3.57
N PHE A 68 -6.03 -1.58 4.38
CA PHE A 68 -6.01 -0.14 4.22
C PHE A 68 -4.59 0.41 4.45
N ASP A 69 -3.91 -0.05 5.48
CA ASP A 69 -2.52 0.36 5.77
C ASP A 69 -1.53 -0.09 4.70
N ALA A 70 -1.67 -1.31 4.19
CA ALA A 70 -0.82 -1.83 3.11
C ALA A 70 -0.99 -1.02 1.83
N LEU A 71 -2.23 -0.77 1.42
CA LEU A 71 -2.56 0.02 0.23
C LEU A 71 -2.17 1.48 0.39
N LYS A 72 -2.43 2.07 1.56
CA LYS A 72 -1.98 3.42 1.92
C LYS A 72 -0.49 3.52 1.66
N ASN A 73 0.32 2.71 2.34
CA ASN A 73 1.77 2.74 2.22
C ASN A 73 2.27 2.52 0.78
N TYR A 74 1.63 1.60 0.05
CA TYR A 74 1.97 1.34 -1.35
C TYR A 74 1.69 2.53 -2.28
N LEU A 75 0.64 3.31 -1.99
CA LEU A 75 0.16 4.38 -2.87
C LEU A 75 0.58 5.78 -2.43
N THR A 76 1.09 5.98 -1.21
CA THR A 76 1.32 7.33 -0.66
C THR A 76 2.17 8.20 -1.59
N GLU A 77 3.30 7.69 -2.08
CA GLU A 77 4.20 8.43 -2.97
C GLU A 77 3.54 8.71 -4.34
N TYR A 78 2.79 7.73 -4.86
CA TYR A 78 2.05 7.90 -6.12
C TYR A 78 1.00 9.02 -6.00
N ILE A 79 0.24 9.03 -4.91
CA ILE A 79 -0.79 10.04 -4.65
C ILE A 79 -0.14 11.43 -4.50
N ALA A 80 0.97 11.55 -3.75
CA ALA A 80 1.70 12.82 -3.59
C ALA A 80 2.15 13.38 -4.96
N LYS A 81 2.80 12.57 -5.79
CA LYS A 81 3.22 12.97 -7.15
C LYS A 81 2.05 13.35 -8.05
N ARG A 82 0.87 12.73 -7.86
CA ARG A 82 -0.34 13.09 -8.61
C ARG A 82 -0.84 14.49 -8.23
N PHE A 83 -0.79 14.85 -6.95
CA PHE A 83 -1.10 16.22 -6.52
C PHE A 83 -0.12 17.23 -7.10
N GLU A 84 1.18 17.00 -6.98
CA GLU A 84 2.22 17.89 -7.52
C GLU A 84 1.99 18.19 -9.01
N ARG A 85 1.83 17.13 -9.81
CA ARG A 85 1.57 17.25 -11.26
C ARG A 85 0.29 18.03 -11.54
N ARG A 86 -0.78 17.75 -10.80
CA ARG A 86 -2.07 18.40 -11.04
C ARG A 86 -2.01 19.89 -10.67
N LEU A 87 -1.45 20.23 -9.52
CA LEU A 87 -1.32 21.62 -9.06
C LEU A 87 -0.43 22.44 -9.99
N SER A 88 0.71 21.85 -10.42
CA SER A 88 1.57 22.45 -11.44
C SER A 88 0.83 22.66 -12.77
N SER A 89 0.05 21.68 -13.24
CA SER A 89 -0.73 21.84 -14.49
C SER A 89 -1.83 22.91 -14.42
N LEU A 90 -2.22 23.31 -13.22
CA LEU A 90 -3.20 24.35 -12.97
C LEU A 90 -2.54 25.71 -12.64
N ASN A 91 -1.20 25.80 -12.69
CA ASN A 91 -0.41 26.97 -12.27
C ASN A 91 -0.70 27.44 -10.84
N ILE A 92 -1.09 26.53 -9.95
CA ILE A 92 -1.34 26.83 -8.53
C ILE A 92 -0.03 26.71 -7.76
N ARG A 93 0.33 27.73 -6.98
CA ARG A 93 1.47 27.63 -6.05
C ARG A 93 1.12 26.68 -4.92
N ALA A 94 1.86 25.58 -4.84
CA ALA A 94 1.66 24.57 -3.82
C ALA A 94 2.95 23.86 -3.41
N GLN A 95 2.96 23.34 -2.19
CA GLN A 95 4.00 22.47 -1.66
C GLN A 95 3.37 21.14 -1.23
N VAL A 96 3.88 20.04 -1.75
CA VAL A 96 3.48 18.69 -1.34
C VAL A 96 4.62 18.05 -0.56
N SER A 97 4.33 17.52 0.62
CA SER A 97 5.33 16.84 1.46
C SER A 97 4.82 15.50 1.97
N LEU A 98 5.73 14.53 2.03
CA LEU A 98 5.48 13.16 2.46
C LEU A 98 6.12 12.92 3.84
N ASN A 99 5.31 12.97 4.90
CA ASN A 99 5.73 12.57 6.26
C ASN A 99 4.92 11.33 6.67
N SER A 100 4.18 11.38 7.79
CA SER A 100 3.23 10.34 8.23
C SER A 100 1.90 10.34 7.44
N LYS A 101 1.59 11.46 6.78
CA LYS A 101 0.47 11.68 5.86
C LYS A 101 0.94 12.59 4.72
N ILE A 102 0.19 12.59 3.62
CA ILE A 102 0.43 13.52 2.50
C ILE A 102 -0.04 14.89 2.96
N THR A 103 0.84 15.88 2.97
CA THR A 103 0.45 17.27 3.25
C THR A 103 0.49 18.06 1.96
N VAL A 104 -0.60 18.73 1.62
CA VAL A 104 -0.73 19.60 0.45
C VAL A 104 -0.99 21.01 0.95
N LYS A 105 0.02 21.88 0.84
CA LYS A 105 -0.11 23.30 1.10
C LYS A 105 -0.38 24.03 -0.21
N THR A 106 -1.40 24.87 -0.27
CA THR A 106 -1.81 25.57 -1.50
C THR A 106 -2.34 26.96 -1.18
N GLU A 107 -2.20 27.91 -2.11
CA GLU A 107 -2.84 29.23 -2.00
C GLU A 107 -4.37 29.19 -2.12
N MET A 108 -4.93 28.06 -2.57
CA MET A 108 -6.38 27.88 -2.68
C MET A 108 -7.03 27.58 -1.32
N LYS A 109 -8.15 28.25 -1.04
CA LYS A 109 -9.08 27.87 0.03
C LYS A 109 -9.79 26.58 -0.32
N ILE A 110 -9.31 25.47 0.23
CA ILE A 110 -9.89 24.15 0.01
C ILE A 110 -10.65 23.72 1.27
N LYS A 111 -11.98 23.71 1.21
CA LYS A 111 -12.83 23.04 2.22
C LYS A 111 -12.90 21.55 1.88
N ILE A 112 -11.92 20.78 2.35
CA ILE A 112 -11.97 19.31 2.26
C ILE A 112 -12.28 18.74 3.65
N PRO A 113 -13.24 17.81 3.77
CA PRO A 113 -13.51 17.11 5.02
C PRO A 113 -12.28 16.33 5.51
N GLU A 114 -12.21 16.06 6.81
CA GLU A 114 -11.10 15.32 7.40
C GLU A 114 -10.80 14.04 6.61
N ASN A 115 -9.54 13.89 6.18
CA ASN A 115 -9.11 12.77 5.37
C ASN A 115 -7.99 12.00 6.09
N PRO A 116 -8.10 10.65 6.20
CA PRO A 116 -7.09 9.85 6.90
C PRO A 116 -5.74 9.79 6.18
N LEU A 117 -5.70 10.13 4.88
CA LEU A 117 -4.52 10.06 4.01
C LEU A 117 -3.87 11.42 3.75
N ILE A 118 -4.67 12.48 3.68
CA ILE A 118 -4.22 13.79 3.18
C ILE A 118 -4.62 14.92 4.14
N ALA A 119 -3.67 15.79 4.45
CA ALA A 119 -3.90 17.05 5.14
C ALA A 119 -3.77 18.21 4.15
N PHE A 120 -4.78 19.07 4.08
CA PHE A 120 -4.76 20.29 3.26
C PHE A 120 -4.49 21.50 4.16
N GLN A 121 -3.63 22.40 3.70
CA GLN A 121 -3.24 23.60 4.43
C GLN A 121 -3.13 24.79 3.47
N GLU A 122 -3.34 26.00 3.99
CA GLU A 122 -3.10 27.22 3.22
C GLU A 122 -1.60 27.53 3.19
N LEU A 123 -1.09 27.90 2.01
CA LEU A 123 0.26 28.42 1.83
C LEU A 123 0.26 29.86 2.35
N ARG A 124 0.96 30.11 3.47
CA ARG A 124 1.18 31.46 4.00
C ARG A 124 2.37 32.13 3.33
#